data_AF-A0A6G0NPM0-F1
#
_entry.id   AF-A0A6G0NPM0-F1
#
_cell.length_a   1.000
_cell.length_b   1.000
_cell.length_c   1.000
_cell.angle_alpha   90.00
_cell.angle_beta   90.00
_cell.angle_gamma   90.00
#
_symmetry.space_group_name_H-M   'P 1'
#
loop_
_entity.id
_entity.type
_entity.pdbx_description
1 polymer ?
#
loop_
_entity_poly.entity_id
_entity_poly.type
_entity_poly.pdbx_seq_one_letter_code
_entity_poly.pdbx_strand_id
1 'polypeptide(L)'
;MAKDAGHIDGSSEGPASPSSLLGASSSGAKRKRDQDSRPINRASATSGKRPRKARSAKPTSNARMATRQAARRAGREASFPSNAGGGGVASGASGDNDCEAASVAGAIQDSDDSILTLDEVEEACKALQQMFDRQKGGKRQVERRRQAEKFKLSSSQIVLLANRYKAARNRGGQVDYEKASITRNFDNFTGHADKLEAYEGHVISMLKKALQQKRALDAGCRKKTQEEGTEELVTREAQHLQQIETLQNHIQNLEAQANSDNLQAENRKLQNDLENTKKQLHAALKRSEADCKKAQENTRQASELRLQLATVQKKYKKLKKKLQSQKATTQQSQTTTWLQTRASKLELDEQRLETAKFKLELRENKLSSKEEELEEKRVALQEQEQKNARSRLEAQRFTLDKEIKRHDEKATADKQAHVKDMMEQKAMLDEITKKKDALASHESLKKTADDWKQKCIRAENEAAAARVPYATLEILQDENRFMKKIVDSLDACCSTDRRIDDFAKHRVNDCTYLVL
;
A
#
# COMPACT_ATOMS: atom_id res chain seq x y z
N MET A 1 -6.24 -10.93 -95.30
CA MET A 1 -6.77 -9.56 -95.29
C MET A 1 -5.95 -8.82 -94.24
N ALA A 2 -5.07 -7.90 -94.64
CA ALA A 2 -5.37 -6.48 -94.89
C ALA A 2 -5.66 -5.75 -93.55
N LYS A 3 -4.71 -4.97 -93.00
CA LYS A 3 -4.41 -3.54 -93.31
C LYS A 3 -5.23 -2.60 -92.38
N ASP A 4 -4.76 -1.44 -91.89
CA ASP A 4 -3.52 -0.65 -92.00
C ASP A 4 -3.02 -0.28 -90.55
N ALA A 5 -1.84 0.27 -90.19
CA ALA A 5 -0.94 1.33 -90.69
C ALA A 5 -1.53 2.77 -90.60
N GLY A 6 -0.81 3.85 -90.26
CA GLY A 6 0.56 4.08 -89.71
C GLY A 6 0.49 5.11 -88.54
N HIS A 7 1.37 6.09 -88.29
CA HIS A 7 2.71 6.53 -88.77
C HIS A 7 3.19 7.58 -87.72
N ILE A 8 4.27 7.39 -86.95
CA ILE A 8 5.68 7.82 -87.18
C ILE A 8 5.86 9.28 -87.60
N ASP A 9 6.50 10.08 -86.74
CA ASP A 9 7.63 11.00 -87.04
C ASP A 9 8.18 11.60 -85.71
N GLY A 10 9.44 12.06 -85.59
CA GLY A 10 10.56 11.91 -86.52
C GLY A 10 11.63 13.02 -86.38
N SER A 11 12.79 12.72 -85.74
CA SER A 11 13.98 13.61 -85.65
C SER A 11 13.73 14.97 -84.91
N SER A 12 14.68 15.80 -84.46
CA SER A 12 16.12 15.70 -84.15
C SER A 12 16.39 16.67 -82.95
N GLU A 13 17.57 17.05 -82.44
CA GLU A 13 18.99 16.94 -82.82
C GLU A 13 19.86 16.95 -81.51
N GLY A 14 21.17 17.22 -81.59
CA GLY A 14 22.05 17.64 -80.49
C GLY A 14 23.36 18.23 -81.08
N PRO A 15 24.51 18.27 -80.36
CA PRO A 15 24.72 18.40 -78.92
C PRO A 15 25.74 19.54 -78.59
N ALA A 16 25.98 19.87 -77.30
CA ALA A 16 27.14 20.69 -76.91
C ALA A 16 27.61 20.48 -75.46
N SER A 17 28.92 20.26 -75.31
CA SER A 17 29.72 20.48 -74.08
C SER A 17 30.97 21.27 -74.47
N PRO A 18 31.58 22.03 -73.55
CA PRO A 18 32.98 21.73 -73.25
C PRO A 18 33.40 21.91 -71.78
N SER A 19 34.60 21.39 -71.49
CA SER A 19 35.41 21.50 -70.26
C SER A 19 35.90 22.97 -70.01
N SER A 20 36.61 23.37 -68.93
CA SER A 20 37.76 22.71 -68.30
C SER A 20 38.28 23.34 -66.98
N LEU A 21 38.86 22.48 -66.11
CA LEU A 21 40.14 22.61 -65.38
C LEU A 21 40.40 23.68 -64.27
N LEU A 22 41.38 23.31 -63.41
CA LEU A 22 42.10 24.06 -62.35
C LEU A 22 41.31 24.41 -61.07
N GLY A 23 41.79 24.20 -59.82
CA GLY A 23 42.92 23.39 -59.35
C GLY A 23 44.01 24.12 -58.56
N ALA A 24 43.94 24.14 -57.21
CA ALA A 24 45.05 24.46 -56.29
C ALA A 24 44.76 23.99 -54.85
N SER A 25 45.81 23.66 -54.08
CA SER A 25 45.73 23.23 -52.67
C SER A 25 46.80 23.92 -51.80
N SER A 26 46.43 24.38 -50.59
CA SER A 26 47.37 24.80 -49.52
C SER A 26 46.63 24.76 -48.16
N SER A 27 47.02 23.93 -47.18
CA SER A 27 47.93 24.25 -46.04
C SER A 27 47.55 25.48 -45.18
N GLY A 28 47.55 25.44 -43.84
CA GLY A 28 47.77 24.31 -42.91
C GLY A 28 48.20 24.70 -41.48
N ALA A 29 47.84 23.85 -40.52
CA ALA A 29 48.52 23.58 -39.23
C ALA A 29 48.72 24.67 -38.12
N LYS A 30 48.01 24.42 -37.00
CA LYS A 30 48.52 24.27 -35.60
C LYS A 30 48.77 25.48 -34.65
N ARG A 31 48.49 25.17 -33.36
CA ARG A 31 48.86 25.83 -32.07
C ARG A 31 47.98 27.05 -31.67
N LYS A 32 47.77 27.33 -30.36
CA LYS A 32 48.31 26.71 -29.12
C LYS A 32 47.21 26.49 -28.05
N ARG A 33 47.62 26.07 -26.85
CA ARG A 33 46.86 25.67 -25.64
C ARG A 33 47.25 26.61 -24.50
N ASP A 34 46.32 26.90 -23.58
CA ASP A 34 46.60 27.19 -22.16
C ASP A 34 45.46 26.64 -21.26
N GLN A 35 45.66 26.65 -19.93
CA GLN A 35 44.85 25.96 -18.91
C GLN A 35 44.81 26.79 -17.59
N ASP A 36 44.08 26.26 -16.62
CA ASP A 36 44.22 26.44 -15.15
C ASP A 36 43.42 27.51 -14.35
N SER A 37 42.41 26.97 -13.65
CA SER A 37 42.35 26.89 -12.17
C SER A 37 42.02 28.09 -11.24
N ARG A 38 40.71 28.17 -10.95
CA ARG A 38 40.09 28.05 -9.60
C ARG A 38 40.13 29.25 -8.59
N PRO A 39 39.31 29.21 -7.50
CA PRO A 39 38.81 30.42 -6.82
C PRO A 39 39.41 30.69 -5.42
N ILE A 40 39.04 31.84 -4.83
CA ILE A 40 39.46 32.28 -3.48
C ILE A 40 38.23 32.63 -2.61
N ASN A 41 38.23 32.18 -1.35
CA ASN A 41 37.26 32.56 -0.30
C ASN A 41 37.76 33.77 0.51
N ARG A 42 36.84 34.60 1.05
CA ARG A 42 37.16 35.46 2.22
C ARG A 42 35.94 35.89 3.04
N ALA A 43 36.15 36.09 4.34
CA ALA A 43 35.27 36.71 5.33
C ALA A 43 36.18 37.45 6.36
N SER A 44 35.74 38.12 7.44
CA SER A 44 34.43 38.33 8.10
C SER A 44 34.55 39.66 8.91
N ALA A 45 33.61 40.20 9.70
CA ALA A 45 32.15 40.14 9.90
C ALA A 45 31.78 41.33 10.82
N THR A 46 30.53 41.82 10.86
CA THR A 46 30.13 42.85 11.86
C THR A 46 28.66 42.84 12.28
N SER A 47 28.45 43.19 13.55
CA SER A 47 27.29 43.87 14.16
C SER A 47 25.87 43.34 13.91
N GLY A 48 25.24 42.78 14.95
CA GLY A 48 23.82 42.40 14.94
C GLY A 48 22.89 43.50 15.50
N LYS A 49 21.67 43.58 14.98
CA LYS A 49 20.53 44.30 15.58
C LYS A 49 19.21 43.57 15.27
N ARG A 50 18.31 43.50 16.27
CA ARG A 50 17.01 42.79 16.18
C ARG A 50 15.96 43.64 15.44
N PRO A 51 15.23 43.10 14.45
CA PRO A 51 13.94 43.65 14.04
C PRO A 51 12.85 43.30 15.08
N ARG A 52 11.89 44.21 15.28
CA ARG A 52 10.70 43.95 16.12
C ARG A 52 9.55 43.37 15.27
N LYS A 53 8.70 42.59 15.95
CA LYS A 53 7.38 42.11 15.51
C LYS A 53 6.55 43.23 14.86
N ALA A 54 6.20 43.07 13.58
CA ALA A 54 5.26 43.94 12.87
C ALA A 54 3.93 43.21 12.60
N ARG A 55 2.80 43.92 12.68
CA ARG A 55 1.49 43.44 12.23
C ARG A 55 1.30 43.90 10.78
N SER A 56 1.07 43.00 9.84
CA SER A 56 0.51 43.35 8.53
C SER A 56 -1.02 43.38 8.62
N ALA A 57 -1.63 44.39 8.00
CA ALA A 57 -3.08 44.59 8.02
C ALA A 57 -3.74 44.03 6.76
N LYS A 58 -5.06 43.81 6.86
CA LYS A 58 -5.95 43.50 5.74
C LYS A 58 -6.15 44.73 4.85
N PRO A 59 -5.96 44.65 3.52
CA PRO A 59 -6.58 45.56 2.58
C PRO A 59 -7.86 44.96 1.99
N THR A 60 -8.87 45.79 1.75
CA THR A 60 -10.08 45.45 0.98
C THR A 60 -10.31 46.51 -0.09
N SER A 61 -10.32 46.11 -1.35
CA SER A 61 -11.06 46.81 -2.41
C SER A 61 -11.44 45.81 -3.50
N ASN A 62 -12.58 46.04 -4.14
CA ASN A 62 -13.10 45.19 -5.20
C ASN A 62 -12.69 45.74 -6.57
N ALA A 63 -12.37 44.86 -7.51
CA ALA A 63 -12.46 45.14 -8.94
C ALA A 63 -13.28 44.01 -9.59
N ARG A 64 -14.15 44.36 -10.54
CA ARG A 64 -15.26 43.51 -11.00
C ARG A 64 -15.22 43.37 -12.51
N MET A 65 -14.92 42.17 -13.00
CA MET A 65 -15.32 41.72 -14.34
C MET A 65 -15.79 40.27 -14.27
N ALA A 66 -16.86 39.98 -15.02
CA ALA A 66 -17.44 38.65 -15.12
C ALA A 66 -17.90 38.42 -16.55
N THR A 67 -17.44 37.32 -17.17
CA THR A 67 -17.86 36.91 -18.51
C THR A 67 -18.50 35.53 -18.42
N ARG A 68 -19.75 35.42 -18.86
CA ARG A 68 -20.52 34.18 -18.97
C ARG A 68 -20.50 33.68 -20.42
N GLN A 69 -20.29 32.38 -20.61
CA GLN A 69 -20.93 31.51 -21.62
C GLN A 69 -20.66 30.06 -21.16
N ALA A 70 -21.58 29.10 -21.03
CA ALA A 70 -22.93 28.80 -21.54
C ALA A 70 -22.95 27.82 -22.74
N ALA A 71 -24.04 27.03 -22.83
CA ALA A 71 -24.26 25.88 -23.74
C ALA A 71 -23.43 24.61 -23.39
N ARG A 72 -23.91 23.36 -23.62
CA ARG A 72 -25.19 22.88 -24.22
C ARG A 72 -25.56 21.49 -23.67
N ARG A 73 -26.83 21.07 -23.84
CA ARG A 73 -27.33 19.69 -23.64
C ARG A 73 -27.69 19.05 -24.99
N ALA A 74 -27.31 17.78 -25.17
CA ALA A 74 -27.85 16.76 -26.10
C ALA A 74 -27.19 15.41 -25.71
N GLY A 75 -27.72 14.21 -25.98
CA GLY A 75 -29.00 13.78 -26.57
C GLY A 75 -29.14 12.24 -26.48
N ARG A 76 -30.36 11.71 -26.59
CA ARG A 76 -30.73 10.27 -26.67
C ARG A 76 -30.43 9.71 -28.10
N GLU A 77 -30.38 8.41 -28.44
CA GLU A 77 -30.61 7.12 -27.75
C GLU A 77 -29.99 5.91 -28.53
N ALA A 78 -30.36 4.66 -28.16
CA ALA A 78 -30.18 3.38 -28.88
C ALA A 78 -28.79 2.68 -28.80
N SER A 79 -28.67 1.34 -28.71
CA SER A 79 -29.66 0.26 -28.44
C SER A 79 -29.01 -1.04 -27.91
N PHE A 80 -29.85 -1.95 -27.39
CA PHE A 80 -29.61 -3.29 -26.78
C PHE A 80 -28.97 -4.34 -27.74
N PRO A 81 -28.53 -5.57 -27.30
CA PRO A 81 -28.93 -6.32 -26.09
C PRO A 81 -27.88 -7.19 -25.33
N SER A 82 -28.40 -7.88 -24.28
CA SER A 82 -28.00 -9.13 -23.57
C SER A 82 -26.77 -9.97 -24.05
N ASN A 83 -26.09 -10.77 -23.20
CA ASN A 83 -26.66 -11.56 -22.08
C ASN A 83 -25.62 -12.09 -21.03
N ALA A 84 -26.12 -12.43 -19.83
CA ALA A 84 -25.64 -13.40 -18.79
C ALA A 84 -24.15 -13.52 -18.37
N GLY A 85 -23.90 -13.63 -17.04
CA GLY A 85 -22.73 -14.38 -16.53
C GLY A 85 -22.05 -13.92 -15.21
N GLY A 86 -22.70 -14.11 -14.04
CA GLY A 86 -22.05 -13.99 -12.71
C GLY A 86 -21.69 -12.57 -12.25
N GLY A 87 -21.44 -12.30 -10.96
CA GLY A 87 -21.41 -13.22 -9.83
C GLY A 87 -20.58 -12.73 -8.63
N GLY A 88 -20.54 -11.42 -8.37
CA GLY A 88 -19.67 -10.82 -7.33
C GLY A 88 -20.46 -10.06 -6.26
N VAL A 89 -20.43 -10.55 -5.02
CA VAL A 89 -21.12 -9.92 -3.88
C VAL A 89 -20.29 -8.79 -3.26
N ALA A 90 -20.82 -7.57 -3.30
CA ALA A 90 -20.29 -6.42 -2.57
C ALA A 90 -21.44 -5.77 -1.78
N SER A 91 -21.56 -6.09 -0.50
CA SER A 91 -22.67 -5.67 0.38
C SER A 91 -22.57 -4.20 0.82
N GLY A 92 -22.59 -3.27 -0.14
CA GLY A 92 -22.64 -1.82 0.07
C GLY A 92 -24.07 -1.29 0.20
N ALA A 93 -24.79 -1.69 1.25
CA ALA A 93 -26.17 -1.23 1.46
C ALA A 93 -26.23 0.28 1.76
N SER A 94 -26.89 1.05 0.90
CA SER A 94 -27.18 2.48 1.11
C SER A 94 -28.05 2.67 2.35
N GLY A 95 -27.71 3.64 3.18
CA GLY A 95 -28.49 4.04 4.34
C GLY A 95 -29.52 5.12 3.99
N ASP A 96 -30.52 4.76 3.19
CA ASP A 96 -31.73 5.55 3.02
C ASP A 96 -32.72 5.18 4.14
N ASN A 97 -33.34 6.18 4.78
CA ASN A 97 -34.57 6.07 5.60
C ASN A 97 -34.96 7.47 6.10
N ASP A 98 -35.70 8.20 5.26
CA ASP A 98 -36.57 9.30 5.70
C ASP A 98 -37.89 8.73 6.26
N CYS A 99 -38.75 9.62 6.79
CA CYS A 99 -40.12 9.37 7.25
C CYS A 99 -40.26 8.38 8.45
N GLU A 100 -41.43 8.17 9.05
CA GLU A 100 -42.49 9.07 9.56
C GLU A 100 -43.34 8.22 10.53
N ALA A 101 -44.15 8.81 11.40
CA ALA A 101 -44.86 8.05 12.45
C ALA A 101 -46.30 7.65 12.04
N ALA A 102 -46.54 6.36 11.84
CA ALA A 102 -47.86 5.74 11.93
C ALA A 102 -47.75 4.23 12.26
N SER A 103 -48.74 3.70 12.98
CA SER A 103 -48.76 2.30 13.44
C SER A 103 -49.34 1.33 12.40
N VAL A 104 -48.85 0.08 12.39
CA VAL A 104 -49.66 -1.15 12.18
C VAL A 104 -48.93 -2.31 12.87
N ALA A 105 -49.67 -3.29 13.41
CA ALA A 105 -49.11 -4.42 14.14
C ALA A 105 -48.60 -5.54 13.22
N GLY A 106 -47.51 -6.21 13.60
CA GLY A 106 -46.92 -7.32 12.84
C GLY A 106 -45.83 -8.04 13.64
N ALA A 107 -46.19 -9.17 14.25
CA ALA A 107 -45.40 -9.99 15.16
C ALA A 107 -43.87 -10.02 14.97
N ILE A 108 -43.14 -9.58 16.01
CA ILE A 108 -41.85 -10.17 16.41
C ILE A 108 -42.00 -10.55 17.88
N GLN A 109 -41.74 -11.82 18.20
CA GLN A 109 -41.67 -12.30 19.58
C GLN A 109 -40.23 -12.20 20.08
N ASP A 110 -39.94 -11.19 20.89
CA ASP A 110 -38.81 -11.20 21.82
C ASP A 110 -39.32 -10.68 23.17
N SER A 111 -39.39 -11.60 24.14
CA SER A 111 -39.99 -11.34 25.46
C SER A 111 -39.01 -10.62 26.38
N ASP A 112 -39.01 -9.28 26.36
CA ASP A 112 -38.25 -8.51 27.35
C ASP A 112 -38.90 -7.16 27.71
N ASP A 113 -40.13 -7.22 28.24
CA ASP A 113 -40.77 -6.13 29.00
C ASP A 113 -40.02 -5.79 30.31
N SER A 114 -38.92 -6.50 30.60
CA SER A 114 -37.95 -6.12 31.63
C SER A 114 -37.60 -4.62 31.51
N ILE A 115 -37.98 -3.90 32.57
CA ILE A 115 -37.52 -2.54 32.83
C ILE A 115 -36.00 -2.61 32.97
N LEU A 116 -35.27 -1.76 32.26
CA LEU A 116 -33.81 -1.64 32.40
C LEU A 116 -33.44 -1.53 33.88
N THR A 117 -32.59 -2.44 34.36
CA THR A 117 -32.12 -2.43 35.75
C THR A 117 -31.31 -1.16 36.04
N LEU A 118 -31.13 -0.79 37.32
CA LEU A 118 -30.47 0.46 37.71
C LEU A 118 -29.09 0.64 37.02
N ASP A 119 -28.29 -0.41 37.05
CA ASP A 119 -26.95 -0.45 36.46
C ASP A 119 -27.00 -0.43 34.92
N GLU A 120 -27.97 -1.12 34.32
CA GLU A 120 -28.21 -1.08 32.87
C GLU A 120 -28.68 0.29 32.39
N VAL A 121 -29.43 1.06 33.19
CA VAL A 121 -29.77 2.45 32.84
C VAL A 121 -28.52 3.33 32.84
N GLU A 122 -27.58 3.12 33.77
CA GLU A 122 -26.31 3.86 33.75
C GLU A 122 -25.40 3.44 32.58
N GLU A 123 -25.24 2.14 32.34
CA GLU A 123 -24.55 1.58 31.17
C GLU A 123 -25.14 2.13 29.85
N ALA A 124 -26.47 2.09 29.71
CA ALA A 124 -27.18 2.56 28.53
C ALA A 124 -27.04 4.07 28.34
N CYS A 125 -27.03 4.87 29.42
CA CYS A 125 -26.78 6.31 29.32
C CYS A 125 -25.37 6.61 28.77
N LYS A 126 -24.35 5.86 29.22
CA LYS A 126 -22.98 5.95 28.72
C LYS A 126 -22.89 5.51 27.25
N ALA A 127 -23.53 4.40 26.90
CA ALA A 127 -23.59 3.88 25.54
C ALA A 127 -24.32 4.83 24.57
N LEU A 128 -25.44 5.43 25.00
CA LEU A 128 -26.25 6.37 24.20
C LEU A 128 -25.47 7.65 23.86
N GLN A 129 -24.70 8.18 24.83
CA GLN A 129 -23.78 9.30 24.57
C GLN A 129 -22.73 8.92 23.51
N GLN A 130 -22.05 7.77 23.68
CA GLN A 130 -21.05 7.29 22.72
C GLN A 130 -21.65 7.04 21.33
N MET A 131 -22.87 6.50 21.24
CA MET A 131 -23.58 6.27 19.99
C MET A 131 -23.84 7.58 19.24
N PHE A 132 -24.31 8.63 19.94
CA PHE A 132 -24.50 9.95 19.32
C PHE A 132 -23.18 10.64 18.96
N ASP A 133 -22.11 10.48 19.74
CA ASP A 133 -20.82 11.08 19.41
C ASP A 133 -20.15 10.40 18.20
N ARG A 134 -20.31 9.07 18.05
CA ARG A 134 -19.95 8.34 16.82
C ARG A 134 -20.73 8.86 15.61
N GLN A 135 -22.04 9.09 15.75
CA GLN A 135 -22.87 9.66 14.67
C GLN A 135 -22.43 11.08 14.27
N LYS A 136 -22.10 11.95 15.23
CA LYS A 136 -21.57 13.31 14.97
C LYS A 136 -20.25 13.29 14.17
N GLY A 137 -19.43 12.25 14.32
CA GLY A 137 -18.19 12.08 13.56
C GLY A 137 -18.40 11.78 12.07
N GLY A 138 -19.58 11.31 11.66
CA GLY A 138 -19.81 10.77 10.32
C GLY A 138 -20.04 11.79 9.20
N LYS A 139 -21.00 12.71 9.36
CA LYS A 139 -21.42 13.65 8.29
C LYS A 139 -21.78 15.04 8.83
N ARG A 140 -21.36 16.09 8.12
CA ARG A 140 -21.64 17.50 8.47
C ARG A 140 -22.82 18.08 7.68
N GLN A 141 -24.05 17.80 8.10
CA GLN A 141 -25.17 18.69 7.83
C GLN A 141 -26.22 18.58 8.95
N VAL A 142 -26.33 19.62 9.79
CA VAL A 142 -27.48 19.77 10.68
C VAL A 142 -28.59 20.38 9.84
N GLU A 143 -29.62 19.61 9.51
CA GLU A 143 -30.77 20.16 8.80
C GLU A 143 -31.46 21.23 9.65
N ARG A 144 -31.84 22.34 9.02
CA ARG A 144 -32.57 23.40 9.70
C ARG A 144 -33.99 22.90 9.95
N ARG A 145 -34.28 22.58 11.23
CA ARG A 145 -35.60 22.18 11.73
C ARG A 145 -36.71 22.98 11.06
N ARG A 146 -37.64 22.27 10.41
CA ARG A 146 -38.83 22.88 9.80
C ARG A 146 -39.81 23.23 10.93
N GLN A 147 -40.64 24.27 10.76
CA GLN A 147 -41.56 24.71 11.84
C GLN A 147 -42.58 23.63 12.28
N ALA A 148 -42.84 22.64 11.44
CA ALA A 148 -43.62 21.45 11.79
C ALA A 148 -42.97 20.60 12.92
N GLU A 149 -41.64 20.63 13.05
CA GLU A 149 -40.89 19.83 14.03
C GLU A 149 -40.80 20.51 15.43
N LYS A 150 -41.76 21.36 15.79
CA LYS A 150 -41.69 22.21 17.00
C LYS A 150 -41.31 21.42 18.26
N PHE A 151 -41.85 20.21 18.43
CA PHE A 151 -41.63 19.35 19.61
C PHE A 151 -40.55 18.27 19.42
N LYS A 152 -39.72 18.31 18.35
CA LYS A 152 -38.71 17.26 18.12
C LYS A 152 -37.50 17.44 19.05
N LEU A 153 -37.15 16.42 19.83
CA LEU A 153 -35.93 16.42 20.65
C LEU A 153 -34.67 16.33 19.77
N SER A 154 -33.60 17.02 20.15
CA SER A 154 -32.25 16.83 19.59
C SER A 154 -31.53 15.67 20.28
N SER A 155 -30.46 15.14 19.70
CA SER A 155 -29.61 14.12 20.35
C SER A 155 -29.11 14.56 21.74
N SER A 156 -28.81 15.84 21.93
CA SER A 156 -28.42 16.38 23.25
C SER A 156 -29.61 16.49 24.21
N GLN A 157 -30.80 16.85 23.74
CA GLN A 157 -32.02 16.85 24.56
C GLN A 157 -32.44 15.42 24.96
N ILE A 158 -32.28 14.44 24.07
CA ILE A 158 -32.50 13.00 24.37
C ILE A 158 -31.56 12.53 25.47
N VAL A 159 -30.26 12.85 25.41
CA VAL A 159 -29.30 12.53 26.49
C VAL A 159 -29.63 13.23 27.80
N LEU A 160 -30.06 14.50 27.76
CA LEU A 160 -30.45 15.23 28.97
C LEU A 160 -31.72 14.63 29.60
N LEU A 161 -32.66 14.15 28.78
CA LEU A 161 -33.86 13.47 29.27
C LEU A 161 -33.52 12.08 29.83
N ALA A 162 -32.63 11.33 29.17
CA ALA A 162 -32.11 10.05 29.67
C ALA A 162 -31.39 10.18 31.02
N ASN A 163 -30.60 11.24 31.23
CA ASN A 163 -29.96 11.48 32.52
C ASN A 163 -30.95 11.94 33.60
N ARG A 164 -32.07 12.60 33.25
CA ARG A 164 -33.17 12.85 34.19
C ARG A 164 -33.92 11.56 34.56
N TYR A 165 -34.20 10.71 33.57
CA TYR A 165 -34.77 9.37 33.78
C TYR A 165 -33.90 8.54 34.74
N LYS A 166 -32.59 8.47 34.51
CA LYS A 166 -31.63 7.87 35.45
C LYS A 166 -31.69 8.51 36.84
N ALA A 167 -31.68 9.84 36.94
CA ALA A 167 -31.73 10.53 38.23
C ALA A 167 -33.06 10.32 38.99
N ALA A 168 -34.16 10.07 38.29
CA ALA A 168 -35.46 9.73 38.87
C ALA A 168 -35.49 8.26 39.33
N ARG A 169 -35.04 7.32 38.48
CA ARG A 169 -34.86 5.89 38.80
C ARG A 169 -33.97 5.69 40.03
N ASN A 170 -32.85 6.40 40.12
CA ASN A 170 -31.93 6.37 41.27
C ASN A 170 -32.53 6.97 42.57
N ARG A 171 -33.75 7.53 42.50
CA ARG A 171 -34.52 8.03 43.65
C ARG A 171 -35.82 7.25 43.88
N GLY A 172 -36.07 6.19 43.11
CA GLY A 172 -37.34 5.43 43.15
C GLY A 172 -38.57 6.19 42.65
N GLY A 173 -38.40 7.30 41.92
CA GLY A 173 -39.49 8.18 41.49
C GLY A 173 -39.61 8.34 39.97
N GLN A 174 -40.66 9.04 39.53
CA GLN A 174 -40.86 9.46 38.14
C GLN A 174 -40.07 10.75 37.82
N VAL A 175 -39.96 11.06 36.53
CA VAL A 175 -39.33 12.31 36.06
C VAL A 175 -40.29 13.47 36.22
N ASP A 176 -39.82 14.55 36.84
CA ASP A 176 -40.52 15.83 36.95
C ASP A 176 -40.55 16.54 35.57
N TYR A 177 -41.56 16.22 34.75
CA TYR A 177 -41.72 16.72 33.39
C TYR A 177 -42.15 18.19 33.34
N GLU A 178 -42.97 18.65 34.30
CA GLU A 178 -43.37 20.06 34.41
C GLU A 178 -42.13 20.95 34.59
N LYS A 179 -41.30 20.67 35.59
CA LYS A 179 -40.05 21.39 35.85
C LYS A 179 -39.01 21.16 34.77
N ALA A 180 -39.04 20.04 34.05
CA ALA A 180 -38.20 19.84 32.87
C ALA A 180 -38.59 20.79 31.72
N SER A 181 -39.88 20.95 31.44
CA SER A 181 -40.41 21.80 30.37
C SER A 181 -40.09 23.29 30.53
N ILE A 182 -39.87 23.74 31.78
CA ILE A 182 -39.55 25.13 32.14
C ILE A 182 -38.02 25.42 32.03
N THR A 183 -37.17 24.38 31.92
CA THR A 183 -35.72 24.60 31.80
C THR A 183 -35.27 24.93 30.37
N ARG A 184 -34.30 25.85 30.24
CA ARG A 184 -33.61 26.28 29.00
C ARG A 184 -33.08 25.20 28.05
N ASN A 185 -33.09 23.94 28.46
CA ASN A 185 -32.76 22.82 27.58
C ASN A 185 -33.96 22.32 26.78
N PHE A 186 -35.18 22.72 27.13
CA PHE A 186 -36.44 22.25 26.56
C PHE A 186 -37.43 23.42 26.29
N ASP A 187 -36.94 24.64 25.99
CA ASP A 187 -37.78 25.84 25.75
C ASP A 187 -38.96 25.61 24.77
N ASN A 188 -38.79 24.72 23.80
CA ASN A 188 -39.85 24.33 22.84
C ASN A 188 -41.08 23.66 23.51
N PHE A 189 -40.95 23.17 24.74
CA PHE A 189 -41.95 22.40 25.49
C PHE A 189 -42.55 23.19 26.66
N THR A 190 -42.12 24.42 26.95
CA THR A 190 -42.64 25.18 28.08
C THR A 190 -44.16 25.36 27.99
N GLY A 191 -44.90 24.91 29.02
CA GLY A 191 -46.36 24.83 29.02
C GLY A 191 -46.95 23.58 28.35
N HIS A 192 -46.13 22.58 28.02
CA HIS A 192 -46.51 21.34 27.35
C HIS A 192 -45.75 20.12 27.92
N ALA A 193 -45.89 19.86 29.22
CA ALA A 193 -45.16 18.82 29.95
C ALA A 193 -45.46 17.41 29.41
N ASP A 194 -46.73 17.10 29.17
CA ASP A 194 -47.26 15.86 28.60
C ASP A 194 -46.62 15.49 27.24
N LYS A 195 -46.21 16.48 26.43
CA LYS A 195 -45.46 16.23 25.18
C LYS A 195 -44.00 15.86 25.40
N LEU A 196 -43.42 16.21 26.56
CA LEU A 196 -42.07 15.81 26.97
C LEU A 196 -42.09 14.44 27.68
N GLU A 197 -43.15 14.15 28.43
CA GLU A 197 -43.47 12.83 29.01
C GLU A 197 -43.67 11.77 27.93
N ALA A 198 -44.41 12.09 26.86
CA ALA A 198 -44.58 11.21 25.70
C ALA A 198 -43.26 10.76 25.02
N TYR A 199 -42.14 11.46 25.26
CA TYR A 199 -40.81 11.04 24.79
C TYR A 199 -40.10 10.05 25.72
N GLU A 200 -40.62 9.73 26.92
CA GLU A 200 -39.98 8.78 27.85
C GLU A 200 -39.78 7.40 27.22
N GLY A 201 -40.84 6.83 26.63
CA GLY A 201 -40.76 5.54 25.93
C GLY A 201 -39.77 5.54 24.76
N HIS A 202 -39.66 6.66 24.03
CA HIS A 202 -38.65 6.82 22.98
C HIS A 202 -37.23 6.87 23.54
N VAL A 203 -37.01 7.54 24.67
CA VAL A 203 -35.71 7.57 25.36
C VAL A 203 -35.34 6.19 25.89
N ILE A 204 -36.28 5.44 26.49
CA ILE A 204 -36.06 4.07 26.98
C ILE A 204 -35.72 3.13 25.81
N SER A 205 -36.42 3.24 24.67
CA SER A 205 -36.12 2.48 23.45
C SER A 205 -34.69 2.78 22.93
N MET A 206 -34.30 4.06 22.88
CA MET A 206 -32.96 4.49 22.49
C MET A 206 -31.88 4.01 23.47
N LEU A 207 -32.17 3.93 24.77
CA LEU A 207 -31.30 3.35 25.78
C LEU A 207 -31.11 1.84 25.58
N LYS A 208 -32.19 1.05 25.43
CA LYS A 208 -32.10 -0.39 25.12
C LYS A 208 -31.27 -0.64 23.85
N LYS A 209 -31.53 0.11 22.77
CA LYS A 209 -30.82 0.00 21.49
C LYS A 209 -29.32 0.34 21.60
N ALA A 210 -28.96 1.40 22.34
CA ALA A 210 -27.56 1.78 22.53
C ALA A 210 -26.79 0.74 23.38
N LEU A 211 -27.44 0.18 24.41
CA LEU A 211 -26.85 -0.88 25.25
C LEU A 211 -26.60 -2.17 24.44
N GLN A 212 -27.55 -2.57 23.60
CA GLN A 212 -27.40 -3.71 22.69
C GLN A 212 -26.23 -3.50 21.70
N GLN A 213 -26.11 -2.30 21.11
CA GLN A 213 -24.99 -1.95 20.23
C GLN A 213 -23.63 -1.93 20.97
N LYS A 214 -23.59 -1.49 22.23
CA LYS A 214 -22.39 -1.60 23.07
C LYS A 214 -22.01 -3.08 23.26
N ARG A 215 -22.95 -3.92 23.74
CA ARG A 215 -22.73 -5.36 23.97
C ARG A 215 -22.24 -6.09 22.71
N ALA A 216 -22.77 -5.76 21.54
CA ALA A 216 -22.33 -6.33 20.26
C ALA A 216 -20.91 -5.91 19.85
N LEU A 217 -20.52 -4.65 20.08
CA LEU A 217 -19.16 -4.18 19.82
C LEU A 217 -18.14 -4.80 20.80
N ASP A 218 -18.48 -4.86 22.09
CA ASP A 218 -17.61 -5.45 23.11
C ASP A 218 -17.39 -6.95 22.86
N ALA A 219 -18.42 -7.68 22.39
CA ALA A 219 -18.30 -9.07 21.96
C ALA A 219 -17.40 -9.27 20.73
N GLY A 220 -17.40 -8.31 19.78
CA GLY A 220 -16.47 -8.26 18.66
C GLY A 220 -15.05 -7.82 19.04
N CYS A 221 -14.89 -7.16 20.19
CA CYS A 221 -13.62 -6.67 20.73
C CYS A 221 -13.01 -7.58 21.81
N ARG A 222 -13.16 -8.91 21.67
CA ARG A 222 -12.27 -9.85 22.39
C ARG A 222 -10.82 -9.54 22.02
N LYS A 223 -10.08 -8.98 22.97
CA LYS A 223 -8.63 -8.81 22.85
C LYS A 223 -8.02 -10.20 22.84
N LYS A 224 -7.53 -10.65 21.69
CA LYS A 224 -6.80 -11.92 21.61
C LYS A 224 -5.63 -11.89 22.59
N THR A 225 -5.38 -12.99 23.29
CA THR A 225 -4.20 -13.08 24.15
C THR A 225 -2.93 -13.06 23.29
N GLN A 226 -1.79 -12.76 23.89
CA GLN A 226 -0.51 -12.82 23.18
C GLN A 226 -0.22 -14.25 22.66
N GLU A 227 -0.70 -15.26 23.39
CA GLU A 227 -0.57 -16.69 23.07
C GLU A 227 -1.44 -17.06 21.85
N GLU A 228 -2.73 -16.71 21.84
CA GLU A 228 -3.62 -16.86 20.68
C GLU A 228 -3.04 -16.15 19.43
N GLY A 229 -2.42 -14.98 19.62
CA GLY A 229 -1.72 -14.24 18.57
C GLY A 229 -0.50 -14.97 18.01
N THR A 230 0.28 -15.67 18.85
CA THR A 230 1.41 -16.50 18.40
C THR A 230 0.96 -17.79 17.71
N GLU A 231 -0.11 -18.44 18.19
CA GLU A 231 -0.65 -19.64 17.55
C GLU A 231 -1.23 -19.34 16.15
N GLU A 232 -1.90 -18.20 15.97
CA GLU A 232 -2.37 -17.71 14.65
C GLU A 232 -1.26 -17.27 13.70
N LEU A 233 -0.03 -17.06 14.19
CA LEU A 233 1.15 -16.82 13.37
C LEU A 233 1.83 -18.13 12.98
N VAL A 234 2.08 -19.04 13.93
CA VAL A 234 2.69 -20.35 13.65
C VAL A 234 1.84 -21.18 12.70
N THR A 235 0.51 -21.18 12.86
CA THR A 235 -0.40 -21.88 11.94
C THR A 235 -0.43 -21.27 10.54
N ARG A 236 -0.31 -19.95 10.40
CA ARG A 236 -0.14 -19.29 9.09
C ARG A 236 1.22 -19.58 8.47
N GLU A 237 2.29 -19.58 9.26
CA GLU A 237 3.64 -19.87 8.78
C GLU A 237 3.73 -21.29 8.20
N ALA A 238 3.17 -22.29 8.91
CA ALA A 238 3.03 -23.65 8.39
C ALA A 238 2.23 -23.72 7.07
N GLN A 239 1.11 -22.99 6.96
CA GLN A 239 0.31 -22.91 5.73
C GLN A 239 1.09 -22.26 4.58
N HIS A 240 1.84 -21.18 4.83
CA HIS A 240 2.67 -20.52 3.83
C HIS A 240 3.82 -21.42 3.36
N LEU A 241 4.47 -22.16 4.26
CA LEU A 241 5.51 -23.13 3.91
C LEU A 241 4.96 -24.25 3.02
N GLN A 242 3.78 -24.79 3.33
CA GLN A 242 3.10 -25.78 2.49
C GLN A 242 2.71 -25.22 1.10
N GLN A 243 2.33 -23.94 1.02
CA GLN A 243 2.08 -23.26 -0.26
C GLN A 243 3.37 -23.04 -1.07
N ILE A 244 4.49 -22.74 -0.40
CA ILE A 244 5.80 -22.61 -1.05
C ILE A 244 6.26 -23.97 -1.61
N GLU A 245 6.16 -25.05 -0.84
CA GLU A 245 6.52 -26.41 -1.27
C GLU A 245 5.66 -26.88 -2.46
N THR A 246 4.33 -26.68 -2.41
CA THR A 246 3.46 -27.05 -3.52
C THR A 246 3.71 -26.23 -4.79
N LEU A 247 4.07 -24.95 -4.68
CA LEU A 247 4.50 -24.13 -5.82
C LEU A 247 5.87 -24.58 -6.37
N GLN A 248 6.84 -24.91 -5.52
CA GLN A 248 8.15 -25.43 -5.95
C GLN A 248 8.00 -26.75 -6.71
N ASN A 249 7.19 -27.68 -6.19
CA ASN A 249 6.86 -28.93 -6.87
C ASN A 249 6.13 -28.69 -8.21
N HIS A 250 5.26 -27.67 -8.31
CA HIS A 250 4.63 -27.33 -9.58
C HIS A 250 5.63 -26.78 -10.61
N ILE A 251 6.57 -25.92 -10.18
CA ILE A 251 7.64 -25.39 -11.05
C ILE A 251 8.53 -26.51 -11.59
N GLN A 252 9.01 -27.42 -10.73
CA GLN A 252 9.84 -28.55 -11.17
C GLN A 252 9.12 -29.45 -12.19
N ASN A 253 7.82 -29.68 -12.01
CA ASN A 253 7.01 -30.43 -12.99
C ASN A 253 6.87 -29.70 -14.33
N LEU A 254 6.71 -28.37 -14.32
CA LEU A 254 6.68 -27.56 -15.55
C LEU A 254 8.04 -27.54 -16.27
N GLU A 255 9.15 -27.46 -15.52
CA GLU A 255 10.51 -27.56 -16.06
C GLU A 255 10.79 -28.94 -16.68
N ALA A 256 10.38 -30.01 -16.01
CA ALA A 256 10.49 -31.38 -16.54
C ALA A 256 9.66 -31.55 -17.83
N GLN A 257 8.43 -31.04 -17.86
CA GLN A 257 7.57 -31.06 -19.04
C GLN A 257 8.16 -30.27 -20.21
N ALA A 258 8.62 -29.04 -19.98
CA ALA A 258 9.22 -28.20 -21.02
C ALA A 258 10.49 -28.82 -21.63
N ASN A 259 11.32 -29.48 -20.80
CA ASN A 259 12.49 -30.22 -21.29
C ASN A 259 12.08 -31.45 -22.13
N SER A 260 11.04 -32.19 -21.71
CA SER A 260 10.49 -33.32 -22.46
C SER A 260 9.93 -32.90 -23.83
N ASP A 261 9.14 -31.82 -23.87
CA ASP A 261 8.56 -31.28 -25.10
C ASP A 261 9.63 -30.76 -26.08
N ASN A 262 10.69 -30.12 -25.56
CA ASN A 262 11.81 -29.65 -26.37
C ASN A 262 12.60 -30.83 -26.98
N LEU A 263 12.92 -31.85 -26.18
CA LEU A 263 13.55 -33.09 -26.66
C LEU A 263 12.68 -33.82 -27.70
N GLN A 264 11.34 -33.82 -27.52
CA GLN A 264 10.42 -34.40 -28.49
C GLN A 264 10.37 -33.58 -29.80
N ALA A 265 10.40 -32.25 -29.71
CA ALA A 265 10.45 -31.36 -30.87
C ALA A 265 11.77 -31.50 -31.67
N GLU A 266 12.90 -31.65 -30.98
CA GLU A 266 14.20 -31.90 -31.61
C GLU A 266 14.24 -33.28 -32.29
N ASN A 267 13.76 -34.34 -31.63
CA ASN A 267 13.65 -35.66 -32.24
C ASN A 267 12.77 -35.65 -33.51
N ARG A 268 11.65 -34.89 -33.52
CA ARG A 268 10.82 -34.72 -34.72
C ARG A 268 11.56 -34.01 -35.86
N LYS A 269 12.39 -33.00 -35.58
CA LYS A 269 13.25 -32.35 -36.59
C LYS A 269 14.24 -33.36 -37.17
N LEU A 270 14.99 -34.04 -36.32
CA LEU A 270 16.00 -35.04 -36.72
C LEU A 270 15.39 -36.18 -37.54
N GLN A 271 14.17 -36.63 -37.21
CA GLN A 271 13.43 -37.61 -38.01
C GLN A 271 13.06 -37.09 -39.41
N ASN A 272 12.56 -35.85 -39.51
CA ASN A 272 12.24 -35.22 -40.80
C ASN A 272 13.50 -35.04 -41.66
N ASP A 273 14.61 -34.60 -41.08
CA ASP A 273 15.88 -34.41 -41.78
C ASP A 273 16.51 -35.75 -42.22
N LEU A 274 16.38 -36.80 -41.39
CA LEU A 274 16.74 -38.17 -41.76
C LEU A 274 15.88 -38.70 -42.92
N GLU A 275 14.59 -38.39 -42.96
CA GLU A 275 13.71 -38.79 -44.06
C GLU A 275 14.02 -38.01 -45.35
N ASN A 276 14.29 -36.70 -45.24
CA ASN A 276 14.66 -35.84 -46.36
C ASN A 276 16.02 -36.23 -46.97
N THR A 277 17.03 -36.51 -46.14
CA THR A 277 18.33 -37.00 -46.63
C THR A 277 18.21 -38.39 -47.29
N LYS A 278 17.39 -39.31 -46.75
CA LYS A 278 17.05 -40.58 -47.42
C LYS A 278 16.39 -40.37 -48.79
N LYS A 279 15.41 -39.45 -48.89
CA LYS A 279 14.75 -39.08 -50.15
C LYS A 279 15.76 -38.51 -51.17
N GLN A 280 16.65 -37.63 -50.74
CA GLN A 280 17.71 -37.05 -51.59
C GLN A 280 18.72 -38.10 -52.06
N LEU A 281 19.19 -38.98 -51.18
CA LEU A 281 20.10 -40.08 -51.53
C LEU A 281 19.46 -41.03 -52.55
N HIS A 282 18.20 -41.42 -52.36
CA HIS A 282 17.48 -42.27 -53.31
C HIS A 282 17.29 -41.57 -54.68
N ALA A 283 17.04 -40.26 -54.69
CA ALA A 283 16.95 -39.48 -55.93
C ALA A 283 18.30 -39.36 -56.65
N ALA A 284 19.40 -39.16 -55.91
CA ALA A 284 20.75 -39.12 -56.46
C ALA A 284 21.18 -40.48 -57.02
N LEU A 285 20.88 -41.57 -56.33
CA LEU A 285 21.15 -42.94 -56.78
C LEU A 285 20.40 -43.25 -58.09
N LYS A 286 19.11 -42.90 -58.19
CA LYS A 286 18.34 -43.04 -59.45
C LYS A 286 18.90 -42.21 -60.62
N ARG A 287 19.50 -41.04 -60.36
CA ARG A 287 20.21 -40.26 -61.39
C ARG A 287 21.49 -40.97 -61.84
N SER A 288 22.31 -41.40 -60.89
CA SER A 288 23.54 -42.17 -61.13
C SER A 288 23.28 -43.42 -61.99
N GLU A 289 22.24 -44.20 -61.67
CA GLU A 289 21.82 -45.35 -62.49
C GLU A 289 21.43 -44.96 -63.93
N ALA A 290 20.71 -43.86 -64.11
CA ALA A 290 20.28 -43.39 -65.42
C ALA A 290 21.45 -42.89 -66.26
N ASP A 291 22.40 -42.17 -65.65
CA ASP A 291 23.58 -41.66 -66.34
C ASP A 291 24.60 -42.77 -66.62
N CYS A 292 24.70 -43.79 -65.77
CA CYS A 292 25.43 -45.03 -66.06
C CYS A 292 24.85 -45.76 -67.28
N LYS A 293 23.51 -45.91 -67.36
CA LYS A 293 22.83 -46.50 -68.53
C LYS A 293 23.08 -45.70 -69.82
N LYS A 294 23.05 -44.35 -69.75
CA LYS A 294 23.43 -43.48 -70.88
C LYS A 294 24.90 -43.67 -71.28
N ALA A 295 25.82 -43.73 -70.32
CA ALA A 295 27.24 -43.94 -70.58
C ALA A 295 27.51 -45.30 -71.26
N GLN A 296 26.80 -46.34 -70.84
CA GLN A 296 26.85 -47.67 -71.46
C GLN A 296 26.37 -47.63 -72.92
N GLU A 297 25.22 -46.99 -73.19
CA GLU A 297 24.70 -46.84 -74.56
C GLU A 297 25.60 -45.95 -75.44
N ASN A 298 26.12 -44.85 -74.91
CA ASN A 298 27.12 -44.02 -75.61
C ASN A 298 28.38 -44.83 -75.94
N THR A 299 28.82 -45.73 -75.05
CA THR A 299 29.97 -46.61 -75.30
C THR A 299 29.68 -47.64 -76.40
N ARG A 300 28.48 -48.22 -76.38
CA ARG A 300 27.98 -49.10 -77.46
C ARG A 300 27.96 -48.36 -78.81
N GLN A 301 27.35 -47.19 -78.89
CA GLN A 301 27.32 -46.36 -80.10
C GLN A 301 28.72 -45.94 -80.56
N ALA A 302 29.62 -45.57 -79.65
CA ALA A 302 31.01 -45.27 -79.98
C ALA A 302 31.76 -46.48 -80.56
N SER A 303 31.51 -47.69 -80.04
CA SER A 303 32.06 -48.93 -80.60
C SER A 303 31.50 -49.27 -81.99
N GLU A 304 30.20 -49.02 -82.22
CA GLU A 304 29.57 -49.21 -83.52
C GLU A 304 30.11 -48.21 -84.55
N LEU A 305 30.19 -46.93 -84.19
CA LEU A 305 30.83 -45.90 -85.02
C LEU A 305 32.30 -46.25 -85.31
N ARG A 306 33.05 -46.78 -84.35
CA ARG A 306 34.43 -47.25 -84.56
C ARG A 306 34.51 -48.42 -85.55
N LEU A 307 33.55 -49.34 -85.52
CA LEU A 307 33.42 -50.43 -86.49
C LEU A 307 33.07 -49.88 -87.88
N GLN A 308 32.07 -49.00 -87.98
CA GLN A 308 31.68 -48.33 -89.23
C GLN A 308 32.88 -47.58 -89.82
N LEU A 309 33.59 -46.78 -89.03
CA LEU A 309 34.78 -46.02 -89.43
C LEU A 309 35.91 -46.95 -89.90
N ALA A 310 36.11 -48.11 -89.26
CA ALA A 310 37.04 -49.14 -89.75
C ALA A 310 36.60 -49.74 -91.11
N THR A 311 35.31 -49.96 -91.35
CA THR A 311 34.82 -50.38 -92.69
C THR A 311 34.98 -49.27 -93.73
N VAL A 312 34.75 -48.01 -93.36
CA VAL A 312 34.96 -46.84 -94.23
C VAL A 312 36.45 -46.68 -94.54
N GLN A 313 37.35 -46.89 -93.58
CA GLN A 313 38.81 -46.91 -93.85
C GLN A 313 39.22 -48.08 -94.75
N LYS A 314 38.63 -49.28 -94.62
CA LYS A 314 38.86 -50.40 -95.56
C LYS A 314 38.36 -50.05 -96.97
N LYS A 315 37.14 -49.49 -97.09
CA LYS A 315 36.58 -48.97 -98.35
C LYS A 315 37.45 -47.87 -98.94
N TYR A 316 37.90 -46.91 -98.14
CA TYR A 316 38.78 -45.80 -98.54
C TYR A 316 40.17 -46.27 -98.96
N LYS A 317 40.78 -47.25 -98.29
CA LYS A 317 42.05 -47.85 -98.76
C LYS A 317 41.87 -48.56 -100.11
N LYS A 318 40.74 -49.23 -100.33
CA LYS A 318 40.38 -49.86 -101.61
C LYS A 318 40.07 -48.82 -102.70
N LEU A 319 39.40 -47.72 -102.35
CA LEU A 319 39.14 -46.57 -103.23
C LEU A 319 40.40 -45.77 -103.54
N LYS A 320 41.31 -45.56 -102.59
CA LYS A 320 42.60 -44.87 -102.79
C LYS A 320 43.48 -45.67 -103.75
N LYS A 321 43.50 -47.01 -103.67
CA LYS A 321 44.12 -47.84 -104.73
C LYS A 321 43.45 -47.66 -106.10
N LYS A 322 42.12 -47.54 -106.17
CA LYS A 322 41.39 -47.25 -107.43
C LYS A 322 41.55 -45.80 -107.95
N LEU A 323 41.80 -44.84 -107.06
CA LEU A 323 41.97 -43.42 -107.36
C LEU A 323 43.42 -43.10 -107.76
N GLN A 324 44.41 -43.82 -107.20
CA GLN A 324 45.77 -43.82 -107.75
C GLN A 324 45.83 -44.39 -109.19
N SER A 325 44.81 -45.14 -109.62
CA SER A 325 44.60 -45.53 -111.02
C SER A 325 43.57 -44.68 -111.79
N GLN A 326 42.98 -43.63 -111.20
CA GLN A 326 42.03 -42.75 -111.89
C GLN A 326 42.08 -41.29 -111.42
N LYS A 327 42.34 -40.41 -112.41
CA LYS A 327 42.18 -38.95 -112.45
C LYS A 327 43.24 -38.07 -111.76
N ALA A 328 43.85 -37.24 -112.62
CA ALA A 328 44.26 -35.89 -112.28
C ALA A 328 43.05 -34.94 -112.15
N THR A 329 43.35 -33.70 -111.72
CA THR A 329 42.54 -32.47 -111.82
C THR A 329 41.18 -32.35 -111.10
N THR A 330 41.22 -31.47 -110.08
CA THR A 330 40.30 -30.34 -109.87
C THR A 330 38.89 -30.58 -109.29
N GLN A 331 38.68 -30.11 -108.06
CA GLN A 331 37.78 -28.97 -107.77
C GLN A 331 38.00 -28.42 -106.34
N GLN A 332 38.54 -27.20 -106.22
CA GLN A 332 38.56 -26.39 -105.00
C GLN A 332 37.89 -25.05 -105.31
N SER A 333 36.65 -24.84 -104.85
CA SER A 333 35.94 -23.56 -104.98
C SER A 333 34.74 -23.49 -104.04
N GLN A 334 33.76 -24.39 -104.19
CA GLN A 334 32.49 -24.35 -103.46
C GLN A 334 32.62 -24.59 -101.94
N THR A 335 33.60 -25.40 -101.50
CA THR A 335 33.88 -25.65 -100.08
C THR A 335 34.34 -24.41 -99.33
N THR A 336 35.12 -23.54 -99.98
CA THR A 336 35.65 -22.32 -99.35
C THR A 336 34.52 -21.35 -98.99
N THR A 337 33.60 -21.10 -99.94
CA THR A 337 32.46 -20.21 -99.74
C THR A 337 31.50 -20.69 -98.64
N TRP A 338 31.25 -22.00 -98.55
CA TRP A 338 30.41 -22.58 -97.50
C TRP A 338 31.05 -22.46 -96.12
N LEU A 339 32.37 -22.70 -96.02
CA LEU A 339 33.11 -22.55 -94.76
C LEU A 339 33.16 -21.07 -94.31
N GLN A 340 33.40 -20.13 -95.22
CA GLN A 340 33.35 -18.69 -94.93
C GLN A 340 31.95 -18.27 -94.45
N THR A 341 30.89 -18.69 -95.16
CA THR A 341 29.50 -18.37 -94.78
C THR A 341 29.11 -18.95 -93.41
N ARG A 342 29.69 -20.10 -93.03
CA ARG A 342 29.51 -20.70 -91.71
C ARG A 342 30.31 -19.99 -90.62
N ALA A 343 31.51 -19.52 -90.92
CA ALA A 343 32.34 -18.74 -90.00
C ALA A 343 31.66 -17.41 -89.63
N SER A 344 31.24 -16.61 -90.62
CA SER A 344 30.59 -15.32 -90.37
C SER A 344 29.25 -15.42 -89.63
N LYS A 345 28.57 -16.58 -89.66
CA LYS A 345 27.39 -16.82 -88.81
C LYS A 345 27.75 -17.08 -87.35
N LEU A 346 28.81 -17.84 -87.09
CA LEU A 346 29.30 -18.07 -85.72
C LEU A 346 29.79 -16.75 -85.10
N GLU A 347 30.53 -15.95 -85.86
CA GLU A 347 31.03 -14.63 -85.45
C GLU A 347 29.89 -13.65 -85.12
N LEU A 348 28.80 -13.65 -85.90
CA LEU A 348 27.59 -12.86 -85.62
C LEU A 348 26.89 -13.32 -84.33
N ASP A 349 26.77 -14.63 -84.10
CA ASP A 349 26.12 -15.19 -82.90
C ASP A 349 27.00 -15.04 -81.64
N GLU A 350 28.33 -14.98 -81.79
CA GLU A 350 29.28 -14.66 -80.71
C GLU A 350 29.18 -13.18 -80.30
N GLN A 351 29.12 -12.24 -81.25
CA GLN A 351 28.83 -10.81 -80.96
C GLN A 351 27.49 -10.61 -80.25
N ARG A 352 26.46 -11.40 -80.62
CA ARG A 352 25.15 -11.40 -79.94
C ARG A 352 25.26 -11.95 -78.51
N LEU A 353 26.10 -12.97 -78.29
CA LEU A 353 26.33 -13.55 -76.97
C LEU A 353 27.00 -12.55 -76.02
N GLU A 354 28.06 -11.85 -76.46
CA GLU A 354 28.71 -10.79 -75.66
C GLU A 354 27.75 -9.63 -75.37
N THR A 355 26.97 -9.21 -76.38
CA THR A 355 25.92 -8.18 -76.20
C THR A 355 24.86 -8.61 -75.18
N ALA A 356 24.62 -9.92 -75.02
CA ALA A 356 23.71 -10.47 -74.02
C ALA A 356 24.37 -10.55 -72.63
N LYS A 357 25.63 -10.98 -72.52
CA LYS A 357 26.42 -10.99 -71.26
C LYS A 357 26.46 -9.61 -70.62
N PHE A 358 26.89 -8.58 -71.35
CA PHE A 358 26.98 -7.21 -70.85
C PHE A 358 25.62 -6.67 -70.34
N LYS A 359 24.51 -7.08 -70.97
CA LYS A 359 23.14 -6.73 -70.52
C LYS A 359 22.67 -7.50 -69.29
N LEU A 360 23.23 -8.67 -69.00
CA LEU A 360 23.00 -9.40 -67.76
C LEU A 360 23.85 -8.82 -66.63
N GLU A 361 25.14 -8.59 -66.86
CA GLU A 361 26.07 -7.98 -65.90
C GLU A 361 25.61 -6.56 -65.47
N LEU A 362 25.10 -5.76 -66.40
CA LEU A 362 24.48 -4.46 -66.10
C LEU A 362 23.19 -4.57 -65.26
N ARG A 363 22.50 -5.72 -65.29
CA ARG A 363 21.32 -5.99 -64.44
C ARG A 363 21.73 -6.55 -63.08
N GLU A 364 22.74 -7.40 -63.03
CA GLU A 364 23.30 -8.01 -61.82
C GLU A 364 23.87 -6.92 -60.89
N ASN A 365 24.68 -6.00 -61.43
CA ASN A 365 25.15 -4.82 -60.68
C ASN A 365 23.99 -3.93 -60.17
N LYS A 366 22.87 -3.85 -60.90
CA LYS A 366 21.67 -3.10 -60.49
C LYS A 366 20.75 -3.86 -59.52
N LEU A 367 20.95 -5.16 -59.35
CA LEU A 367 20.30 -5.97 -58.32
C LEU A 367 21.12 -5.92 -57.04
N SER A 368 22.43 -6.15 -57.13
CA SER A 368 23.38 -6.02 -56.02
C SER A 368 23.28 -4.64 -55.32
N SER A 369 23.32 -3.55 -56.08
CA SER A 369 23.15 -2.19 -55.52
C SER A 369 21.78 -1.96 -54.83
N LYS A 370 20.73 -2.71 -55.21
CA LYS A 370 19.41 -2.65 -54.54
C LYS A 370 19.31 -3.58 -53.34
N GLU A 371 20.05 -4.68 -53.35
CA GLU A 371 20.15 -5.61 -52.22
C GLU A 371 20.90 -4.92 -51.06
N GLU A 372 21.99 -4.21 -51.37
CA GLU A 372 22.72 -3.33 -50.45
C GLU A 372 21.82 -2.20 -49.89
N GLU A 373 21.08 -1.48 -50.76
CA GLU A 373 20.13 -0.43 -50.35
C GLU A 373 18.95 -0.96 -49.51
N LEU A 374 18.62 -2.26 -49.61
CA LEU A 374 17.61 -2.91 -48.79
C LEU A 374 18.18 -3.41 -47.45
N GLU A 375 19.44 -3.84 -47.42
CA GLU A 375 20.11 -4.26 -46.18
C GLU A 375 20.44 -3.08 -45.28
N GLU A 376 20.91 -1.94 -45.82
CA GLU A 376 21.03 -0.69 -45.04
C GLU A 376 19.70 -0.30 -44.37
N LYS A 377 18.58 -0.44 -45.08
CA LYS A 377 17.24 -0.14 -44.54
C LYS A 377 16.79 -1.14 -43.49
N ARG A 378 17.17 -2.42 -43.59
CA ARG A 378 16.91 -3.44 -42.55
C ARG A 378 17.69 -3.11 -41.28
N VAL A 379 18.99 -2.82 -41.41
CA VAL A 379 19.85 -2.44 -40.28
C VAL A 379 19.34 -1.18 -39.59
N ALA A 380 19.08 -0.11 -40.34
CA ALA A 380 18.60 1.16 -39.79
C ALA A 380 17.25 1.01 -39.04
N LEU A 381 16.33 0.19 -39.56
CA LEU A 381 15.05 -0.09 -38.91
C LEU A 381 15.24 -0.91 -37.63
N GLN A 382 16.12 -1.92 -37.64
CA GLN A 382 16.47 -2.71 -36.46
C GLN A 382 17.16 -1.87 -35.37
N GLU A 383 18.06 -0.95 -35.73
CA GLU A 383 18.66 0.01 -34.80
C GLU A 383 17.60 0.94 -34.17
N GLN A 384 16.66 1.43 -34.98
CA GLN A 384 15.57 2.29 -34.50
C GLN A 384 14.63 1.53 -33.54
N GLU A 385 14.31 0.26 -33.82
CA GLU A 385 13.55 -0.59 -32.90
C GLU A 385 14.32 -0.84 -31.59
N GLN A 386 15.62 -1.17 -31.64
CA GLN A 386 16.44 -1.31 -30.43
C GLN A 386 16.47 -0.01 -29.61
N LYS A 387 16.61 1.15 -30.27
CA LYS A 387 16.62 2.46 -29.61
C LYS A 387 15.30 2.74 -28.90
N ASN A 388 14.17 2.49 -29.57
CA ASN A 388 12.83 2.61 -29.00
C ASN A 388 12.62 1.64 -27.82
N ALA A 389 13.14 0.42 -27.90
CA ALA A 389 13.08 -0.55 -26.81
C ALA A 389 13.92 -0.13 -25.60
N ARG A 390 15.14 0.39 -25.81
CA ARG A 390 15.99 0.93 -24.73
C ARG A 390 15.30 2.09 -24.00
N SER A 391 14.76 3.08 -24.72
CA SER A 391 14.06 4.20 -24.08
C SER A 391 12.78 3.80 -23.33
N ARG A 392 12.09 2.73 -23.75
CA ARG A 392 10.99 2.13 -22.97
C ARG A 392 11.50 1.51 -21.65
N LEU A 393 12.60 0.77 -21.69
CA LEU A 393 13.20 0.15 -20.50
C LEU A 393 13.79 1.20 -19.53
N GLU A 394 14.37 2.29 -20.04
CA GLU A 394 14.83 3.43 -19.24
C GLU A 394 13.66 4.12 -18.51
N ALA A 395 12.54 4.35 -19.19
CA ALA A 395 11.34 4.92 -18.58
C ALA A 395 10.73 4.00 -17.50
N GLN A 396 10.76 2.67 -17.70
CA GLN A 396 10.34 1.69 -16.70
C GLN A 396 11.28 1.70 -15.47
N ARG A 397 12.61 1.64 -15.68
CA ARG A 397 13.61 1.76 -14.62
C ARG A 397 13.42 3.03 -13.78
N PHE A 398 13.31 4.19 -14.42
CA PHE A 398 13.08 5.46 -13.73
C PHE A 398 11.77 5.53 -12.93
N THR A 399 10.78 4.70 -13.28
CA THR A 399 9.53 4.56 -12.52
C THR A 399 9.74 3.67 -11.29
N LEU A 400 10.41 2.53 -11.46
CA LEU A 400 10.76 1.60 -10.37
C LEU A 400 11.73 2.23 -9.36
N ASP A 401 12.76 2.97 -9.80
CA ASP A 401 13.71 3.66 -8.93
C ASP A 401 13.01 4.68 -8.01
N LYS A 402 11.93 5.32 -8.49
CA LYS A 402 11.08 6.20 -7.68
C LYS A 402 10.19 5.44 -6.70
N GLU A 403 9.82 4.21 -6.99
CA GLU A 403 9.03 3.38 -6.07
C GLU A 403 9.92 2.81 -4.97
N ILE A 404 11.07 2.21 -5.34
CA ILE A 404 12.12 1.77 -4.41
C ILE A 404 12.47 2.90 -3.43
N LYS A 405 12.79 4.10 -3.94
CA LYS A 405 13.11 5.24 -3.08
C LYS A 405 11.98 5.63 -2.10
N ARG A 406 10.71 5.56 -2.52
CA ARG A 406 9.57 5.80 -1.59
C ARG A 406 9.43 4.69 -0.55
N HIS A 407 9.72 3.44 -0.91
CA HIS A 407 9.73 2.33 0.04
C HIS A 407 10.88 2.49 1.06
N ASP A 408 12.06 2.95 0.65
CA ASP A 408 13.18 3.25 1.56
C ASP A 408 12.89 4.45 2.48
N GLU A 409 12.33 5.54 1.92
CA GLU A 409 11.90 6.72 2.69
C GLU A 409 10.82 6.34 3.72
N LYS A 410 9.85 5.50 3.35
CA LYS A 410 8.86 4.97 4.30
C LYS A 410 9.50 4.06 5.35
N ALA A 411 10.34 3.09 4.94
CA ALA A 411 10.96 2.14 5.86
C ALA A 411 11.91 2.81 6.86
N THR A 412 12.53 3.94 6.50
CA THR A 412 13.32 4.75 7.44
C THR A 412 12.42 5.55 8.39
N ALA A 413 11.30 6.10 7.93
CA ALA A 413 10.31 6.76 8.78
C ALA A 413 9.65 5.80 9.78
N ASP A 414 9.23 4.61 9.34
CA ASP A 414 8.62 3.56 10.18
C ASP A 414 9.62 3.08 11.25
N LYS A 415 10.90 2.91 10.90
CA LYS A 415 11.99 2.62 11.87
C LYS A 415 12.18 3.74 12.89
N GLN A 416 12.16 5.00 12.48
CA GLN A 416 12.27 6.15 13.40
C GLN A 416 11.06 6.23 14.35
N ALA A 417 9.85 5.96 13.85
CA ALA A 417 8.63 5.90 14.66
C ALA A 417 8.71 4.79 15.72
N HIS A 418 9.15 3.59 15.35
CA HIS A 418 9.36 2.47 16.29
C HIS A 418 10.44 2.80 17.33
N VAL A 419 11.55 3.43 16.95
CA VAL A 419 12.60 3.84 17.91
C VAL A 419 12.07 4.89 18.90
N LYS A 420 11.25 5.84 18.43
CA LYS A 420 10.59 6.83 19.30
C LYS A 420 9.61 6.17 20.28
N ASP A 421 8.76 5.26 19.81
CA ASP A 421 7.81 4.53 20.65
C ASP A 421 8.53 3.70 21.73
N MET A 422 9.61 2.99 21.38
CA MET A 422 10.45 2.28 22.34
C MET A 422 11.07 3.18 23.41
N MET A 423 11.44 4.42 23.07
CA MET A 423 11.93 5.40 24.07
C MET A 423 10.80 5.90 24.97
N GLU A 424 9.59 6.10 24.44
CA GLU A 424 8.41 6.51 25.21
C GLU A 424 7.94 5.39 26.15
N GLN A 425 7.92 4.13 25.68
CA GLN A 425 7.70 2.95 26.51
C GLN A 425 8.73 2.83 27.64
N LYS A 426 10.03 3.00 27.34
CA LYS A 426 11.08 2.97 28.37
C LYS A 426 10.91 4.09 29.40
N ALA A 427 10.58 5.31 28.97
CA ALA A 427 10.32 6.42 29.88
C ALA A 427 9.11 6.16 30.81
N MET A 428 8.05 5.50 30.32
CA MET A 428 6.92 5.06 31.14
C MET A 428 7.34 4.00 32.17
N LEU A 429 8.18 3.03 31.79
CA LEU A 429 8.73 2.04 32.75
C LEU A 429 9.59 2.72 33.82
N ASP A 430 10.43 3.67 33.45
CA ASP A 430 11.25 4.49 34.36
C ASP A 430 10.43 5.44 35.25
N GLU A 431 9.13 5.65 34.96
CA GLU A 431 8.19 6.37 35.83
C GLU A 431 7.42 5.40 36.76
N ILE A 432 7.08 4.21 36.26
CA ILE A 432 6.43 3.14 37.03
C ILE A 432 7.34 2.64 38.16
N THR A 433 8.64 2.46 37.90
CA THR A 433 9.63 2.08 38.94
C THR A 433 9.71 3.14 40.04
N LYS A 434 9.88 4.42 39.70
CA LYS A 434 9.88 5.52 40.66
C LYS A 434 8.60 5.58 41.50
N LYS A 435 7.43 5.34 40.89
CA LYS A 435 6.15 5.27 41.62
C LYS A 435 6.09 4.06 42.56
N LYS A 436 6.62 2.90 42.17
CA LYS A 436 6.73 1.70 43.02
C LYS A 436 7.64 1.95 44.24
N ASP A 437 8.78 2.59 44.04
CA ASP A 437 9.73 2.90 45.11
C ASP A 437 9.17 3.95 46.07
N ALA A 438 8.48 4.97 45.55
CA ALA A 438 7.75 5.95 46.36
C ALA A 438 6.61 5.32 47.18
N LEU A 439 5.87 4.35 46.61
CA LEU A 439 4.87 3.58 47.34
C LEU A 439 5.50 2.73 48.46
N ALA A 440 6.63 2.08 48.21
CA ALA A 440 7.36 1.33 49.24
C ALA A 440 7.86 2.23 50.39
N SER A 441 8.29 3.46 50.08
CA SER A 441 8.63 4.48 51.08
C SER A 441 7.41 4.98 51.86
N HIS A 442 6.26 5.16 51.21
CA HIS A 442 5.01 5.50 51.89
C HIS A 442 4.52 4.37 52.81
N GLU A 443 4.67 3.11 52.39
CA GLU A 443 4.33 1.93 53.19
C GLU A 443 5.20 1.81 54.45
N SER A 444 6.49 2.17 54.39
CA SER A 444 7.36 2.18 55.57
C SER A 444 7.04 3.36 56.51
N LEU A 445 6.85 4.56 55.97
CA LEU A 445 6.43 5.74 56.75
C LEU A 445 5.10 5.52 57.47
N LYS A 446 4.12 4.87 56.82
CA LYS A 446 2.85 4.48 57.43
C LYS A 446 3.05 3.56 58.63
N LYS A 447 3.87 2.50 58.50
CA LYS A 447 4.19 1.58 59.62
C LYS A 447 4.86 2.31 60.78
N THR A 448 5.78 3.25 60.51
CA THR A 448 6.39 4.09 61.54
C THR A 448 5.37 5.00 62.22
N ALA A 449 4.45 5.62 61.47
CA ALA A 449 3.39 6.45 62.03
C ALA A 449 2.40 5.65 62.89
N ASP A 450 2.08 4.42 62.51
CA ASP A 450 1.18 3.53 63.26
C ASP A 450 1.82 3.00 64.56
N ASP A 451 3.14 2.71 64.58
CA ASP A 451 3.87 2.44 65.84
C ASP A 451 3.92 3.67 66.75
N TRP A 452 4.12 4.88 66.21
CA TRP A 452 4.04 6.12 67.00
C TRP A 452 2.67 6.32 67.63
N LYS A 453 1.56 6.11 66.90
CA LYS A 453 0.20 6.12 67.48
C LYS A 453 0.08 5.11 68.62
N GLN A 454 0.58 3.89 68.42
CA GLN A 454 0.53 2.83 69.43
C GLN A 454 1.38 3.18 70.67
N LYS A 455 2.47 3.94 70.52
CA LYS A 455 3.26 4.50 71.63
C LYS A 455 2.49 5.60 72.37
N CYS A 456 1.84 6.53 71.66
CA CYS A 456 0.98 7.54 72.27
C CYS A 456 -0.15 6.91 73.09
N ILE A 457 -0.88 5.95 72.53
CA ILE A 457 -1.97 5.23 73.23
C ILE A 457 -1.47 4.52 74.50
N ARG A 458 -0.28 3.92 74.46
CA ARG A 458 0.35 3.32 75.67
C ARG A 458 0.68 4.38 76.71
N ALA A 459 1.33 5.48 76.33
CA ALA A 459 1.66 6.57 77.25
C ALA A 459 0.42 7.26 77.85
N GLU A 460 -0.67 7.40 77.09
CA GLU A 460 -1.96 7.91 77.58
C GLU A 460 -2.60 6.95 78.58
N ASN A 461 -2.58 5.65 78.32
CA ASN A 461 -3.07 4.63 79.25
C ASN A 461 -2.21 4.55 80.53
N GLU A 462 -0.89 4.65 80.41
CA GLU A 462 0.04 4.72 81.55
C GLU A 462 -0.19 5.98 82.39
N ALA A 463 -0.38 7.14 81.76
CA ALA A 463 -0.72 8.38 82.45
C ALA A 463 -2.11 8.34 83.11
N ALA A 464 -3.10 7.69 82.49
CA ALA A 464 -4.40 7.46 83.08
C ALA A 464 -4.31 6.51 84.29
N ALA A 465 -3.57 5.40 84.17
CA ALA A 465 -3.32 4.47 85.26
C ALA A 465 -2.56 5.12 86.42
N ALA A 466 -1.62 6.04 86.15
CA ALA A 466 -0.91 6.81 87.17
C ALA A 466 -1.79 7.86 87.87
N ARG A 467 -2.79 8.45 87.18
CA ARG A 467 -3.73 9.40 87.81
C ARG A 467 -4.60 8.77 88.90
N VAL A 468 -4.94 7.48 88.79
CA VAL A 468 -5.77 6.77 89.79
C VAL A 468 -5.15 6.80 91.19
N PRO A 469 -3.92 6.28 91.44
CA PRO A 469 -3.32 6.35 92.77
C PRO A 469 -3.00 7.78 93.23
N TYR A 470 -2.71 8.73 92.32
CA TYR A 470 -2.58 10.13 92.71
C TYR A 470 -3.89 10.71 93.27
N ALA A 471 -5.04 10.43 92.63
CA ALA A 471 -6.35 10.83 93.16
C ALA A 471 -6.70 10.13 94.48
N THR A 472 -6.35 8.84 94.63
CA THR A 472 -6.48 8.13 95.92
C THR A 472 -5.63 8.76 97.02
N LEU A 473 -4.38 9.15 96.71
CA LEU A 473 -3.50 9.84 97.66
C LEU A 473 -3.99 11.24 98.03
N GLU A 474 -4.62 11.96 97.10
CA GLU A 474 -5.21 13.28 97.35
C GLU A 474 -6.41 13.18 98.32
N ILE A 475 -7.32 12.21 98.10
CA ILE A 475 -8.41 11.89 99.03
C ILE A 475 -7.88 11.53 100.42
N LEU A 476 -6.89 10.63 100.49
CA LEU A 476 -6.27 10.23 101.76
C LEU A 476 -5.56 11.41 102.46
N GLN A 477 -4.99 12.36 101.72
CA GLN A 477 -4.39 13.57 102.31
C GLN A 477 -5.45 14.48 102.91
N ASP A 478 -6.60 14.66 102.26
CA ASP A 478 -7.68 15.49 102.82
C ASP A 478 -8.44 14.80 103.96
N GLU A 479 -8.59 13.48 103.96
CA GLU A 479 -9.03 12.72 105.14
C GLU A 479 -8.07 12.89 106.32
N ASN A 480 -6.75 12.79 106.10
CA ASN A 480 -5.75 13.07 107.15
C ASN A 480 -5.79 14.53 107.61
N ARG A 481 -6.03 15.49 106.69
CA ARG A 481 -6.18 16.92 107.02
C ARG A 481 -7.45 17.19 107.83
N PHE A 482 -8.53 16.44 107.59
CA PHE A 482 -9.77 16.47 108.36
C PHE A 482 -9.60 15.85 109.74
N MET A 483 -9.02 14.65 109.84
CA MET A 483 -8.69 13.99 111.10
C MET A 483 -7.77 14.86 111.96
N LYS A 484 -6.78 15.53 111.36
CA LYS A 484 -5.94 16.47 112.10
C LYS A 484 -6.74 17.64 112.70
N LYS A 485 -7.70 18.24 111.97
CA LYS A 485 -8.57 19.29 112.54
C LYS A 485 -9.38 18.79 113.73
N ILE A 486 -9.81 17.52 113.74
CA ILE A 486 -10.50 16.91 114.87
C ILE A 486 -9.55 16.78 116.07
N VAL A 487 -8.32 16.30 115.86
CA VAL A 487 -7.30 16.20 116.93
C VAL A 487 -6.91 17.57 117.48
N ASP A 488 -6.60 18.53 116.60
CA ASP A 488 -6.25 19.91 116.99
C ASP A 488 -7.41 20.57 117.80
N SER A 489 -8.67 20.25 117.48
CA SER A 489 -9.85 20.70 118.23
C SER A 489 -10.06 19.95 119.56
N LEU A 490 -9.72 18.65 119.63
CA LEU A 490 -9.78 17.89 120.88
C LEU A 490 -8.71 18.35 121.87
N ASP A 491 -7.48 18.62 121.40
CA ASP A 491 -6.42 19.21 122.23
C ASP A 491 -6.78 20.61 122.73
N ALA A 492 -7.52 21.39 121.93
CA ALA A 492 -8.09 22.66 122.39
C ALA A 492 -9.12 22.47 123.52
N CYS A 493 -10.05 21.51 123.38
CA CYS A 493 -11.02 21.16 124.43
C CYS A 493 -10.33 20.65 125.71
N CYS A 494 -9.39 19.71 125.60
CA CYS A 494 -8.60 19.21 126.72
C CYS A 494 -7.78 20.32 127.41
N SER A 495 -7.35 21.35 126.65
CA SER A 495 -6.67 22.52 127.19
C SER A 495 -7.62 23.50 127.89
N THR A 496 -8.88 23.60 127.47
CA THR A 496 -9.92 24.31 128.24
C THR A 496 -10.35 23.54 129.48
N ASP A 497 -10.46 22.21 129.41
CA ASP A 497 -10.83 21.39 130.57
C ASP A 497 -9.76 21.44 131.66
N ARG A 498 -8.47 21.34 131.32
CA ARG A 498 -7.38 21.59 132.29
C ARG A 498 -7.44 22.98 132.90
N ARG A 499 -7.78 24.02 132.12
CA ARG A 499 -7.97 25.38 132.64
C ARG A 499 -9.16 25.48 133.59
N ILE A 500 -10.26 24.76 133.33
CA ILE A 500 -11.43 24.68 134.21
C ILE A 500 -11.06 23.94 135.51
N ASP A 501 -10.32 22.84 135.41
CA ASP A 501 -9.82 22.05 136.54
C ASP A 501 -8.88 22.86 137.45
N ASP A 502 -7.95 23.62 136.87
CA ASP A 502 -7.04 24.48 137.63
C ASP A 502 -7.78 25.70 138.23
N PHE A 503 -8.79 26.24 137.55
CA PHE A 503 -9.68 27.26 138.12
C PHE A 503 -10.52 26.69 139.28
N ALA A 504 -10.97 25.44 139.20
CA ALA A 504 -11.67 24.74 140.27
C ALA A 504 -10.76 24.49 141.48
N LYS A 505 -9.52 24.03 141.27
CA LYS A 505 -8.50 23.87 142.33
C LYS A 505 -8.21 25.20 143.04
N HIS A 506 -8.12 26.30 142.30
CA HIS A 506 -7.98 27.64 142.90
C HIS A 506 -9.17 27.98 143.81
N ARG A 507 -10.42 27.79 143.34
CA ARG A 507 -11.59 28.05 144.20
C ARG A 507 -11.69 27.11 145.41
N VAL A 508 -11.17 25.89 145.35
CA VAL A 508 -11.10 24.99 146.51
C VAL A 508 -10.11 25.51 147.56
N ASN A 509 -8.96 26.07 147.13
CA ASN A 509 -8.00 26.72 148.04
C ASN A 509 -8.50 28.06 148.61
N ASP A 510 -9.28 28.83 147.84
CA ASP A 510 -9.89 30.06 148.35
C ASP A 510 -10.97 29.77 149.41
N CYS A 511 -11.71 28.66 149.27
CA CYS A 511 -12.75 28.25 150.21
C CYS A 511 -12.23 27.65 151.53
N THR A 512 -11.01 27.11 151.57
CA THR A 512 -10.43 26.53 152.81
C THR A 512 -9.88 27.57 153.79
N TYR A 513 -9.81 28.85 153.39
CA TYR A 513 -9.36 29.95 154.27
C TYR A 513 -10.49 30.67 155.03
N LEU A 514 -11.75 30.24 154.90
CA LEU A 514 -12.93 30.90 155.50
C LEU A 514 -13.82 29.96 156.35
N VAL A 515 -13.24 28.93 156.95
CA VAL A 515 -13.84 28.17 158.06
C VAL A 515 -12.83 27.99 159.20
N LEU A 516 -12.53 29.11 159.86
CA LEU A 516 -12.13 29.22 161.26
C LEU A 516 -13.16 30.11 161.97
#